data_AF-A0A9E2R537-F1
#
_entry.id   AF-A0A9E2R537-F1
#
_cell.length_a   1.000
_cell.length_b   1.000
_cell.length_c   1.000
_cell.angle_alpha   90.00
_cell.angle_beta   90.00
_cell.angle_gamma   90.00
#
_symmetry.space_group_name_H-M   'P 1'
#
loop_
_entity.id
_entity.type
_entity.pdbx_description
1 polymer ?
#
loop_
_entity_poly.entity_id
_entity_poly.type
_entity_poly.pdbx_seq_one_letter_code
_entity_poly.pdbx_strand_id
1 'polypeptide(L)'
;MKSEFLQQVSWFDLVALGMIIVGLVRGRKHGMSQELLMVLQWLLIVVLGAMLYQPVGDFILLTVHVSPVWMYIGVYLTIAVLVKLFFSLVKRSVGEKLVGSDVFGRLEYYLGMLAGAVRFCCILLLVMAVLNAKYVSEADLQREAKTQQEDFGDISFPTFDSLQFEVFHHSLTGQFVKK
;
A
#
# COMPACT_ATOMS: atom_id res chain seq x y z
N MET A 1 3.90 -30.89 7.49
CA MET A 1 4.76 -29.78 7.02
C MET A 1 4.13 -28.96 5.89
N LYS A 2 3.59 -29.53 4.80
CA LYS A 2 2.85 -28.76 3.77
C LYS A 2 1.45 -28.25 4.23
N SER A 3 0.84 -28.91 5.21
CA SER A 3 -0.51 -28.56 5.69
C SER A 3 -0.56 -27.32 6.59
N GLU A 4 0.46 -27.08 7.42
CA GLU A 4 0.50 -25.90 8.32
C GLU A 4 0.77 -24.60 7.56
N PHE A 5 1.59 -24.64 6.50
CA PHE A 5 1.88 -23.46 5.68
C PHE A 5 0.63 -22.97 4.94
N LEU A 6 -0.20 -23.88 4.41
CA LEU A 6 -1.44 -23.51 3.73
C LEU A 6 -2.52 -22.98 4.68
N GLN A 7 -2.46 -23.33 5.97
CA GLN A 7 -3.38 -22.81 6.98
C GLN A 7 -3.07 -21.38 7.44
N GLN A 8 -1.83 -20.90 7.21
CA GLN A 8 -1.39 -19.54 7.54
C GLN A 8 -1.49 -18.56 6.36
N VAL A 9 -1.80 -19.06 5.15
CA VAL A 9 -2.00 -18.20 3.98
C VAL A 9 -3.40 -17.61 4.05
N SER A 10 -3.47 -16.32 4.39
CA SER A 10 -4.72 -15.56 4.37
C SER A 10 -5.13 -15.24 2.92
N TRP A 11 -6.41 -14.93 2.71
CA TRP A 11 -6.91 -14.42 1.43
C TRP A 11 -6.16 -13.15 1.00
N PHE A 12 -5.69 -12.34 1.95
CA PHE A 12 -4.90 -11.15 1.67
C PHE A 12 -3.52 -11.50 1.09
N ASP A 13 -2.87 -12.58 1.55
CA ASP A 13 -1.59 -13.04 1.01
C ASP A 13 -1.73 -13.50 -0.44
N LEU A 14 -2.88 -14.11 -0.80
CA LEU A 14 -3.20 -14.45 -2.18
C LEU A 14 -3.37 -13.21 -3.06
N VAL A 15 -4.04 -12.17 -2.55
CA VAL A 15 -4.18 -10.88 -3.26
C VAL A 15 -2.82 -10.21 -3.43
N ALA A 16 -2.00 -10.17 -2.37
CA ALA A 16 -0.66 -9.60 -2.43
C ALA A 16 0.23 -10.31 -3.45
N LEU A 17 0.25 -11.66 -3.42
CA LEU A 17 0.95 -12.46 -4.40
C LEU A 17 0.44 -12.20 -5.83
N GLY A 18 -0.89 -12.16 -6.00
CA GLY A 18 -1.52 -11.84 -7.28
C GLY A 18 -1.09 -10.47 -7.81
N MET A 19 -1.04 -9.45 -6.96
CA MET A 19 -0.59 -8.11 -7.33
C MET A 19 0.90 -8.08 -7.71
N ILE A 20 1.75 -8.81 -7.02
CA ILE A 20 3.17 -8.94 -7.39
C ILE A 20 3.32 -9.63 -8.75
N ILE A 21 2.57 -10.70 -9.01
CA ILE A 21 2.56 -11.41 -10.30
C ILE A 21 2.09 -10.46 -11.41
N VAL A 22 1.02 -9.71 -11.18
CA VAL A 22 0.54 -8.67 -12.13
C VAL A 22 1.64 -7.62 -12.37
N GLY A 23 2.36 -7.22 -11.32
CA GLY A 23 3.52 -6.34 -11.42
C GLY A 23 4.62 -6.90 -12.30
N LEU A 24 5.02 -8.15 -12.09
CA LEU A 24 6.02 -8.84 -12.90
C LEU A 24 5.61 -8.91 -14.37
N VAL A 25 4.37 -9.38 -14.65
CA VAL A 25 3.86 -9.53 -16.03
C VAL A 25 3.72 -8.18 -16.72
N ARG A 26 3.28 -7.15 -15.99
CA ARG A 26 3.14 -5.80 -16.55
C ARG A 26 4.50 -5.17 -16.80
N GLY A 27 5.43 -5.30 -15.86
CA GLY A 27 6.80 -4.82 -15.99
C GLY A 27 7.55 -5.50 -17.15
N ARG A 28 7.28 -6.79 -17.37
CA ARG A 28 7.75 -7.56 -18.54
C ARG A 28 7.35 -6.90 -19.87
N LYS A 29 6.11 -6.39 -19.96
CA LYS A 29 5.54 -5.84 -21.20
C LYS A 29 6.02 -4.42 -21.50
N HIS A 30 6.27 -3.61 -20.48
CA HIS A 30 6.65 -2.20 -20.64
C HIS A 30 8.17 -1.99 -20.67
N GLY A 31 8.95 -2.87 -20.04
CA GLY A 31 10.40 -2.72 -19.93
C GLY A 31 10.82 -1.69 -18.87
N MET A 32 12.11 -1.68 -18.54
CA MET A 32 12.66 -0.82 -17.49
C MET A 32 12.55 0.66 -17.81
N SER A 33 12.77 1.07 -19.06
CA SER A 33 12.73 2.49 -19.45
C SER A 33 11.39 3.15 -19.15
N GLN A 34 10.30 2.40 -19.32
CA GLN A 34 8.94 2.88 -19.06
C GLN A 34 8.54 2.77 -17.59
N GLU A 35 8.98 1.73 -16.89
CA GLU A 35 8.62 1.50 -15.48
C GLU A 35 9.49 2.30 -14.50
N LEU A 36 10.71 2.73 -14.87
CA LEU A 36 11.63 3.45 -13.98
C LEU A 36 11.00 4.68 -13.33
N LEU A 37 10.39 5.56 -14.14
CA LEU A 37 9.73 6.76 -13.61
C LEU A 37 8.57 6.40 -12.67
N MET A 38 7.84 5.33 -12.97
CA MET A 38 6.73 4.89 -12.12
C MET A 38 7.25 4.32 -10.80
N VAL A 39 8.33 3.54 -10.82
CA VAL A 39 8.95 2.99 -9.61
C VAL A 39 9.48 4.11 -8.73
N LEU A 40 10.22 5.05 -9.29
CA LEU A 40 10.73 6.20 -8.56
C LEU A 40 9.60 7.01 -7.93
N GLN A 41 8.51 7.23 -8.68
CA GLN A 41 7.32 7.89 -8.15
C GLN A 41 6.75 7.14 -6.94
N TRP A 42 6.50 5.83 -7.06
CA TRP A 42 5.90 5.04 -5.98
C TRP A 42 6.80 4.90 -4.76
N LEU A 43 8.12 4.75 -4.96
CA LEU A 43 9.09 4.78 -3.87
C LEU A 43 9.06 6.12 -3.15
N LEU A 44 9.04 7.23 -3.90
CA LEU A 44 9.01 8.57 -3.32
C LEU A 44 7.71 8.81 -2.53
N ILE A 45 6.56 8.29 -3.02
CA ILE A 45 5.29 8.34 -2.28
C ILE A 45 5.41 7.63 -0.94
N VAL A 46 5.96 6.41 -0.91
CA VAL A 46 6.09 5.63 0.34
C VAL A 46 7.07 6.29 1.31
N VAL A 47 8.24 6.71 0.82
CA VAL A 47 9.28 7.32 1.66
C VAL A 47 8.84 8.68 2.20
N LEU A 48 8.38 9.59 1.34
CA LEU A 48 7.90 10.90 1.80
C LEU A 48 6.64 10.79 2.63
N GLY A 49 5.73 9.87 2.26
CA GLY A 49 4.55 9.55 3.05
C GLY A 49 4.95 9.17 4.47
N ALA A 50 5.83 8.19 4.65
CA ALA A 50 6.30 7.72 5.95
C ALA A 50 7.10 8.77 6.75
N MET A 51 7.85 9.65 6.10
CA MET A 51 8.66 10.66 6.79
C MET A 51 7.88 11.93 7.14
N LEU A 52 6.95 12.37 6.29
CA LEU A 52 6.33 13.69 6.41
C LEU A 52 4.91 13.65 7.00
N TYR A 53 4.23 12.50 7.01
CA TYR A 53 2.83 12.47 7.46
C TYR A 53 2.66 12.99 8.90
N GLN A 54 3.57 12.60 9.80
CA GLN A 54 3.53 12.98 11.20
C GLN A 54 3.90 14.45 11.43
N PRO A 55 5.10 14.95 11.03
CA PRO A 55 5.46 16.34 11.31
C PRO A 55 4.53 17.34 10.63
N VAL A 56 4.03 17.03 9.43
CA VAL A 56 3.06 17.90 8.73
C VAL A 56 1.67 17.80 9.37
N GLY A 57 1.25 16.59 9.77
CA GLY A 57 -0.02 16.40 10.48
C GLY A 57 -0.05 17.12 11.82
N ASP A 58 1.01 17.02 12.62
CA ASP A 58 1.14 17.70 13.90
C ASP A 58 1.07 19.22 13.74
N PHE A 59 1.75 19.76 12.73
CA PHE A 59 1.71 21.18 12.42
C PHE A 59 0.28 21.66 12.08
N ILE A 60 -0.49 20.88 11.31
CA ILE A 60 -1.86 21.25 10.94
C ILE A 60 -2.81 21.13 12.14
N LEU A 61 -2.64 20.10 12.99
CA LEU A 61 -3.46 19.89 14.19
C LEU A 61 -3.36 21.05 15.20
N LEU A 62 -2.30 21.86 15.17
CA LEU A 62 -2.20 23.09 15.96
C LEU A 62 -3.27 24.13 15.60
N THR A 63 -3.83 24.04 14.39
CA THR A 63 -4.79 25.02 13.85
C THR A 63 -6.18 24.44 13.61
N VAL A 64 -6.27 23.13 13.35
CA VAL A 64 -7.51 22.46 12.95
C VAL A 64 -7.90 21.40 13.98
N HIS A 65 -9.11 21.51 14.53
CA HIS A 65 -9.67 20.55 15.48
C HIS A 65 -10.35 19.38 14.74
N VAL A 66 -9.55 18.50 14.16
CA VAL A 66 -10.00 17.23 13.54
C VAL A 66 -9.32 16.07 14.24
N SER A 67 -9.95 14.89 14.23
CA SER A 67 -9.34 13.68 14.77
C SER A 67 -7.95 13.43 14.15
N PRO A 68 -6.91 13.17 14.97
CA PRO A 68 -5.54 12.95 14.49
C PRO A 68 -5.42 11.86 13.42
N VAL A 69 -6.20 10.78 13.54
CA VAL A 69 -6.20 9.66 12.58
C VAL A 69 -6.56 10.15 11.18
N TRP A 70 -7.66 10.89 11.05
CA TRP A 70 -8.11 11.42 9.76
C TRP A 70 -7.14 12.47 9.21
N MET A 71 -6.49 13.24 10.09
CA MET A 71 -5.45 14.18 9.68
C MET A 71 -4.25 13.47 9.06
N TYR A 72 -3.68 12.47 9.74
CA TYR A 72 -2.50 11.76 9.25
C TYR A 72 -2.76 11.00 7.95
N ILE A 73 -3.92 10.35 7.82
CA ILE A 73 -4.36 9.73 6.56
C ILE A 73 -4.47 10.81 5.46
N GLY A 74 -5.13 11.93 5.76
CA GLY A 74 -5.32 13.03 4.81
C GLY A 74 -4.00 13.63 4.33
N VAL A 75 -3.05 13.84 5.23
CA VAL A 75 -1.70 14.33 4.90
C VAL A 75 -0.95 13.32 4.04
N TYR A 76 -0.96 12.03 4.41
CA TYR A 76 -0.30 10.99 3.62
C TYR A 76 -0.86 10.92 2.19
N LEU A 77 -2.17 10.94 2.04
CA LEU A 77 -2.83 10.94 0.72
C LEU A 77 -2.54 12.22 -0.07
N THR A 78 -2.48 13.37 0.61
CA THR A 78 -2.13 14.64 -0.02
C THR A 78 -0.70 14.61 -0.56
N ILE A 79 0.27 14.09 0.22
CA ILE A 79 1.65 13.88 -0.24
C ILE A 79 1.66 12.96 -1.47
N ALA A 80 0.94 11.84 -1.43
CA ALA A 80 0.86 10.90 -2.56
C ALA A 80 0.33 11.57 -3.83
N VAL A 81 -0.69 12.42 -3.72
CA VAL A 81 -1.24 13.20 -4.83
C VAL A 81 -0.22 14.22 -5.36
N LEU A 82 0.44 14.97 -4.48
CA LEU A 82 1.44 15.97 -4.88
C LEU A 82 2.61 15.33 -5.64
N VAL A 83 3.12 14.20 -5.15
CA VAL A 83 4.19 13.45 -5.82
C VAL A 83 3.71 12.91 -7.18
N LYS A 84 2.50 12.38 -7.25
CA LYS A 84 1.92 11.91 -8.52
C LYS A 84 1.77 13.04 -9.54
N LEU A 85 1.31 14.21 -9.10
CA LEU A 85 1.20 15.40 -9.95
C LEU A 85 2.57 15.84 -10.46
N PHE A 86 3.56 15.92 -9.56
CA PHE A 86 4.93 16.25 -9.91
C PHE A 86 5.49 15.29 -10.97
N PHE A 87 5.41 13.98 -10.75
CA PHE A 87 5.88 12.99 -11.72
C PHE A 87 5.08 12.98 -13.02
N SER A 88 3.79 13.31 -12.98
CA SER A 88 2.99 13.47 -14.20
C SER A 88 3.49 14.64 -15.06
N LEU A 89 3.97 15.73 -14.43
CA LEU A 89 4.58 16.84 -15.15
C LEU A 89 5.96 16.45 -15.70
N VAL A 90 6.81 15.81 -14.89
CA VAL A 90 8.13 15.31 -15.33
C VAL A 90 8.00 14.33 -16.48
N LYS A 91 7.04 13.40 -16.42
CA LYS A 91 6.80 12.41 -17.47
C LYS A 91 6.45 13.07 -18.82
N ARG A 92 5.70 14.18 -18.81
CA ARG A 92 5.41 14.93 -20.04
C ARG A 92 6.67 15.52 -20.67
N SER A 93 7.65 15.92 -19.86
CA SER A 93 8.88 16.56 -20.35
C SER A 93 10.00 15.57 -20.73
N VAL A 94 10.07 14.41 -20.06
CA VAL A 94 11.21 13.47 -20.16
C VAL A 94 10.82 12.12 -20.78
N GLY A 95 9.52 11.80 -20.83
CA GLY A 95 9.02 10.47 -21.24
C GLY A 95 9.43 10.07 -22.65
N GLU A 96 9.44 10.99 -23.61
CA GLU A 96 9.83 10.71 -24.99
C GLU A 96 11.33 10.42 -25.14
N LYS A 97 12.17 11.00 -24.27
CA LYS A 97 13.63 10.83 -24.30
C LYS A 97 14.09 9.51 -23.66
N LEU A 98 13.37 9.04 -22.66
CA LEU A 98 13.66 7.78 -21.96
C LEU A 98 13.30 6.55 -22.80
N VAL A 99 12.24 6.62 -23.61
CA VAL A 99 11.81 5.48 -24.46
C VAL A 99 12.71 5.30 -25.68
N GLY A 100 13.37 6.36 -26.15
CA GLY A 100 14.21 6.33 -27.35
C GLY A 100 15.69 6.04 -27.09
N SER A 101 16.13 5.94 -25.84
CA SER A 101 17.54 5.69 -25.51
C SER A 101 17.74 4.24 -25.09
N ASP A 102 18.69 3.56 -25.72
CA ASP A 102 19.01 2.13 -25.51
C ASP A 102 19.78 1.91 -24.18
N VAL A 103 19.35 2.59 -23.10
CA VAL A 103 20.06 2.71 -21.82
C VAL A 103 20.16 1.36 -21.10
N PHE A 104 19.12 0.52 -21.23
CA PHE A 104 19.03 -0.75 -20.51
C PHE A 104 19.36 -1.98 -21.38
N GLY A 105 19.33 -1.84 -22.71
CA GLY A 105 19.70 -2.88 -23.67
C GLY A 105 19.11 -4.25 -23.33
N ARG A 106 19.96 -5.28 -23.21
CA ARG A 106 19.52 -6.66 -22.92
C ARG A 106 18.88 -6.85 -21.53
N LEU A 107 19.10 -5.93 -20.59
CA LEU A 107 18.55 -5.99 -19.24
C LEU A 107 17.18 -5.30 -19.10
N GLU A 108 16.73 -4.57 -20.13
CA GLU A 108 15.43 -3.87 -20.20
C GLU A 108 14.28 -4.75 -19.69
N TYR A 109 14.29 -6.01 -20.11
CA TYR A 109 13.26 -7.00 -19.78
C TYR A 109 13.31 -7.45 -18.31
N TYR A 110 14.49 -7.82 -17.80
CA TYR A 110 14.65 -8.32 -16.44
C TYR A 110 14.44 -7.22 -15.40
N LEU A 111 15.00 -6.04 -15.68
CA LEU A 111 14.81 -4.87 -14.84
C LEU A 111 13.38 -4.35 -14.91
N GLY A 112 12.71 -4.44 -16.07
CA GLY A 112 11.29 -4.13 -16.21
C GLY A 112 10.41 -5.00 -15.31
N MET A 113 10.65 -6.32 -15.26
CA MET A 113 9.94 -7.21 -14.34
C MET A 113 10.16 -6.82 -12.88
N LEU A 114 11.41 -6.62 -12.47
CA LEU A 114 11.75 -6.23 -11.09
C LEU A 114 11.11 -4.88 -10.73
N ALA A 115 11.18 -3.90 -11.63
CA ALA A 115 10.56 -2.60 -11.47
C ALA A 115 9.04 -2.72 -11.29
N GLY A 116 8.38 -3.51 -12.12
CA GLY A 116 6.96 -3.80 -11.99
C GLY A 116 6.61 -4.44 -10.64
N ALA A 117 7.39 -5.40 -10.17
CA ALA A 117 7.20 -6.00 -8.85
C ALA A 117 7.35 -4.97 -7.72
N VAL A 118 8.45 -4.20 -7.71
CA VAL A 118 8.71 -3.16 -6.70
C VAL A 118 7.57 -2.14 -6.66
N ARG A 119 7.06 -1.73 -7.81
CA ARG A 119 5.92 -0.80 -7.90
C ARG A 119 4.69 -1.34 -7.20
N PHE A 120 4.32 -2.60 -7.46
CA PHE A 120 3.15 -3.20 -6.81
C PHE A 120 3.40 -3.47 -5.31
N CYS A 121 4.63 -3.77 -4.90
CA CYS A 121 4.99 -3.79 -3.49
C CYS A 121 4.79 -2.43 -2.82
N CYS A 122 5.17 -1.32 -3.47
CA CYS A 122 4.92 0.03 -2.93
C CYS A 122 3.43 0.35 -2.83
N ILE A 123 2.62 -0.10 -3.79
CA ILE A 123 1.15 0.03 -3.75
C ILE A 123 0.59 -0.77 -2.56
N LEU A 124 1.05 -2.01 -2.37
CA LEU A 124 0.68 -2.82 -1.21
C LEU A 124 1.03 -2.13 0.11
N LEU A 125 2.26 -1.61 0.22
CA LEU A 125 2.70 -0.86 1.40
C LEU A 125 1.83 0.37 1.66
N LEU A 126 1.46 1.12 0.61
CA LEU A 126 0.55 2.25 0.76
C LEU A 126 -0.83 1.82 1.24
N VAL A 127 -1.41 0.77 0.65
CA VAL A 127 -2.71 0.24 1.08
C VAL A 127 -2.65 -0.20 2.53
N MET A 128 -1.60 -0.94 2.92
CA MET A 128 -1.40 -1.35 4.31
C MET A 128 -1.20 -0.13 5.23
N ALA A 129 -0.44 0.89 4.83
CA ALA A 129 -0.26 2.10 5.65
C ALA A 129 -1.59 2.83 5.92
N VAL A 130 -2.46 2.90 4.91
CA VAL A 130 -3.81 3.49 5.06
C VAL A 130 -4.70 2.59 5.93
N LEU A 131 -4.66 1.28 5.74
CA LEU A 131 -5.43 0.33 6.54
C LEU A 131 -4.96 0.28 7.99
N ASN A 132 -3.67 0.48 8.28
CA ASN A 132 -3.09 0.46 9.63
C ASN A 132 -3.37 1.75 10.44
N ALA A 133 -4.08 2.72 9.88
CA ALA A 133 -4.18 4.05 10.50
C ALA A 133 -4.98 4.07 11.83
N LYS A 134 -5.79 3.05 12.12
CA LYS A 134 -6.51 2.91 13.41
C LYS A 134 -6.07 1.63 14.10
N TYR A 135 -5.34 1.69 15.23
CA TYR A 135 -4.99 0.47 15.96
C TYR A 135 -6.26 -0.13 16.59
N VAL A 136 -6.82 -1.19 16.00
CA VAL A 136 -7.96 -1.92 16.55
C VAL A 136 -7.42 -3.05 17.43
N SER A 137 -7.74 -3.03 18.72
CA SER A 137 -7.37 -4.09 19.67
C SER A 137 -8.32 -5.28 19.57
N GLU A 138 -7.84 -6.50 19.85
CA GLU A 138 -8.69 -7.72 19.93
C GLU A 138 -9.87 -7.56 20.89
N ALA A 139 -9.67 -6.78 21.97
CA ALA A 139 -10.71 -6.48 22.93
C ALA A 139 -11.83 -5.59 22.34
N ASP A 140 -11.51 -4.71 21.39
CA ASP A 140 -12.47 -3.82 20.75
C ASP A 140 -13.31 -4.59 19.71
N LEU A 141 -12.70 -5.54 19.01
CA LEU A 141 -13.42 -6.44 18.08
C LEU A 141 -14.37 -7.38 18.80
N GLN A 142 -13.99 -7.92 19.96
CA GLN A 142 -14.89 -8.74 20.76
C GLN A 142 -16.04 -7.95 21.35
N ARG A 143 -15.82 -6.66 21.67
CA ARG A 143 -16.88 -5.75 22.10
C ARG A 143 -17.83 -5.43 20.95
N GLU A 144 -17.31 -5.11 19.77
CA GLU A 144 -18.15 -4.89 18.57
C GLU A 144 -18.92 -6.15 18.16
N ALA A 145 -18.30 -7.33 18.21
CA ALA A 145 -18.96 -8.58 17.91
C ALA A 145 -20.09 -8.88 18.89
N LYS A 146 -19.90 -8.59 20.19
CA LYS A 146 -20.97 -8.67 21.20
C LYS A 146 -22.08 -7.67 20.93
N THR A 147 -21.76 -6.41 20.63
CA THR A 147 -22.78 -5.41 20.29
C THR A 147 -23.57 -5.80 19.05
N GLN A 148 -22.92 -6.32 18.01
CA GLN A 148 -23.62 -6.81 16.82
C GLN A 148 -24.51 -8.01 17.12
N GLN A 149 -24.07 -8.92 17.99
CA GLN A 149 -24.87 -10.07 18.40
C GLN A 149 -26.08 -9.64 19.25
N GLU A 150 -25.92 -8.62 20.09
CA GLU A 150 -27.00 -8.03 20.89
C GLU A 150 -28.03 -7.27 20.02
N ASP A 151 -27.58 -6.53 19.01
CA ASP A 151 -28.45 -5.69 18.16
C ASP A 151 -29.06 -6.44 16.96
N PHE A 152 -28.33 -7.39 16.36
CA PHE A 152 -28.68 -8.05 15.10
C PHE A 152 -28.82 -9.58 15.19
N GLY A 153 -28.62 -10.17 16.38
CA GLY A 153 -28.72 -11.62 16.59
C GLY A 153 -27.61 -12.40 15.87
N ASP A 154 -27.97 -13.41 15.09
CA ASP A 154 -27.00 -14.27 14.37
C ASP A 154 -26.40 -13.63 13.10
N ILE A 155 -26.77 -12.39 12.77
CA ILE A 155 -26.29 -11.71 11.57
C ILE A 155 -25.05 -10.87 11.92
N SER A 156 -23.85 -11.40 11.67
CA SER A 156 -22.60 -10.63 11.75
C SER A 156 -22.23 -10.02 10.40
N PHE A 157 -21.98 -8.70 10.38
CA PHE A 157 -21.47 -8.01 9.21
C PHE A 157 -19.96 -7.77 9.36
N PRO A 158 -19.14 -8.07 8.33
CA PRO A 158 -17.72 -7.73 8.36
C PRO A 158 -17.55 -6.21 8.40
N THR A 159 -17.05 -5.67 9.51
CA THR A 159 -16.70 -4.26 9.66
C THR A 159 -15.31 -3.97 9.07
N PHE A 160 -15.01 -2.71 8.79
CA PHE A 160 -13.68 -2.29 8.35
C PHE A 160 -12.59 -2.71 9.36
N ASP A 161 -12.92 -2.64 10.65
CA ASP A 161 -12.06 -3.05 11.77
C ASP A 161 -11.80 -4.57 11.73
N SER A 162 -12.79 -5.39 11.37
CA SER A 162 -12.61 -6.84 11.19
C SER A 162 -11.70 -7.21 10.01
N LEU A 163 -11.83 -6.51 8.87
CA LEU A 163 -10.96 -6.69 7.71
C LEU A 163 -9.53 -6.26 8.03
N GLN A 164 -9.38 -5.16 8.74
CA GLN A 164 -8.07 -4.67 9.18
C GLN A 164 -7.38 -5.70 10.09
N PHE A 165 -8.11 -6.26 11.06
CA PHE A 165 -7.58 -7.29 11.94
C PHE A 165 -7.11 -8.53 11.19
N GLU A 166 -7.93 -9.01 10.25
CA GLU A 166 -7.59 -10.18 9.44
C GLU A 166 -6.33 -9.93 8.59
N VAL A 167 -6.18 -8.72 8.03
CA VAL A 167 -4.99 -8.33 7.24
C VAL A 167 -3.74 -8.20 8.09
N PHE A 168 -3.81 -7.66 9.31
CA PHE A 168 -2.59 -7.42 10.12
C PHE A 168 -2.23 -8.56 11.08
N HIS A 169 -3.18 -9.37 11.52
CA HIS A 169 -2.93 -10.43 12.51
C HIS A 169 -2.98 -11.84 11.90
N HIS A 170 -3.80 -12.06 10.87
CA HIS A 170 -3.95 -13.38 10.23
C HIS A 170 -3.15 -13.55 8.94
N SER A 171 -2.61 -12.48 8.36
CA SER A 171 -1.74 -12.56 7.17
C SER A 171 -0.27 -12.49 7.55
N LEU A 172 0.55 -13.31 6.88
CA LEU A 172 2.00 -13.29 7.00
C LEU A 172 2.57 -11.93 6.57
N THR A 173 2.04 -11.37 5.49
CA THR A 173 2.47 -10.07 4.95
C THR A 173 2.19 -8.93 5.93
N GLY A 174 1.04 -8.95 6.62
CA GLY A 174 0.67 -7.96 7.63
C GLY A 174 1.50 -8.05 8.91
N GLN A 175 1.82 -9.26 9.37
CA GLN A 175 2.67 -9.45 10.56
C GLN A 175 4.09 -8.91 10.38
N PHE A 176 4.63 -8.94 9.14
CA PHE A 176 5.94 -8.36 8.83
C PHE A 176 5.95 -6.82 8.93
N VAL A 177 4.83 -6.16 8.71
CA VAL A 177 4.70 -4.69 8.78
C VAL A 177 4.53 -4.20 10.23
N LYS A 178 4.03 -5.04 11.13
CA LYS A 178 3.78 -4.70 12.54
C LYS A 178 5.03 -4.83 13.43
N LYS A 179 6.08 -5.51 12.97
CA LYS A 179 7.39 -5.62 13.65
C LYS A 179 8.29 -4.44 13.33
#